data_AF-A0A6A2G5A7-F1
#
_entry.id   AF-A0A6A2G5A7-F1
#
_cell.length_a   1.000
_cell.length_b   1.000
_cell.length_c   1.000
_cell.angle_alpha   90.00
_cell.angle_beta   90.00
_cell.angle_gamma   90.00
#
_symmetry.space_group_name_H-M   'P 1'
#
loop_
_entity.id
_entity.type
_entity.pdbx_description
1 polymer ?
#
loop_
_entity_poly.entity_id
_entity_poly.type
_entity_poly.pdbx_seq_one_letter_code
_entity_poly.pdbx_strand_id
1 'polypeptide(L)'
;MNSKIKFAIIGVILSVLLAILILVIINFSSMQPRQMEILKPPPALLKVDGNEQISGIGSYCWDEADKVLGITMSSTSVCADYEGIHTPVEPLRSSSPFAAHLSLPLNEPPQELQLKVIQVTDEDEIIRSFANDRAWHIKEGNYSNLTPERESDINLSLLPGLYVIEVYPRWKEKGSVTYGFLVNVNVQ
;
A
#
# COMPACT_ATOMS: atom_id res chain seq x y z
N MET A 1 -5.95 -68.77 17.39
CA MET A 1 -5.31 -67.52 17.88
C MET A 1 -6.21 -66.87 18.93
N ASN A 2 -5.71 -66.72 20.16
CA ASN A 2 -6.47 -66.28 21.35
C ASN A 2 -7.02 -64.84 21.16
N SER A 3 -8.26 -64.57 21.55
CA SER A 3 -8.91 -63.26 21.40
C SER A 3 -8.10 -62.14 22.07
N LYS A 4 -7.43 -62.44 23.19
CA LYS A 4 -6.53 -61.50 23.89
C LYS A 4 -5.35 -61.05 23.02
N ILE A 5 -4.82 -61.94 22.17
CA ILE A 5 -3.71 -61.64 21.26
C ILE A 5 -4.20 -60.73 20.11
N LYS A 6 -5.44 -60.92 19.63
CA LYS A 6 -6.03 -60.06 18.59
C LYS A 6 -6.23 -58.62 19.08
N PHE A 7 -6.73 -58.44 20.31
CA PHE A 7 -6.90 -57.10 20.89
C PHE A 7 -5.58 -56.37 21.12
N ALA A 8 -4.53 -57.09 21.54
CA ALA A 8 -3.20 -56.51 21.69
C ALA A 8 -2.62 -56.01 20.36
N ILE A 9 -2.75 -56.80 19.29
CA ILE A 9 -2.27 -56.42 17.94
C ILE A 9 -3.03 -55.21 17.40
N ILE A 10 -4.37 -55.18 17.56
CA ILE A 10 -5.20 -54.05 17.13
C ILE A 10 -4.82 -52.77 17.87
N GLY A 11 -4.58 -52.85 19.18
CA GLY A 11 -4.16 -51.70 19.98
C GLY A 11 -2.81 -51.11 19.52
N VAL A 12 -1.84 -51.97 19.21
CA VAL A 12 -0.53 -51.53 18.69
C VAL A 12 -0.68 -50.86 17.32
N ILE A 13 -1.47 -51.45 16.41
CA ILE A 13 -1.72 -50.86 15.09
C ILE A 13 -2.37 -49.48 15.21
N LEU A 14 -3.36 -49.32 16.08
CA LEU A 14 -4.01 -48.03 16.33
C LEU A 14 -3.05 -46.98 16.90
N SER A 15 -2.17 -47.37 17.84
CA SER A 15 -1.17 -46.43 18.38
C SER A 15 -0.15 -45.98 17.34
N VAL A 16 0.27 -46.88 16.44
CA VAL A 16 1.21 -46.55 15.36
C VAL A 16 0.56 -45.64 14.33
N LEU A 17 -0.69 -45.93 13.94
CA LEU A 17 -1.44 -45.07 13.02
C LEU A 17 -1.67 -43.68 13.60
N LEU A 18 -1.99 -43.58 14.89
CA LEU A 18 -2.15 -42.28 15.57
C LEU A 18 -0.84 -41.50 15.62
N ALA A 19 0.29 -42.16 15.91
CA ALA A 19 1.61 -41.52 15.92
C ALA A 19 2.01 -41.00 14.52
N ILE A 20 1.73 -41.78 13.46
CA ILE A 20 1.95 -41.36 12.07
C ILE A 20 1.09 -40.14 11.73
N LEU A 21 -0.19 -40.15 12.11
CA LEU A 21 -1.10 -39.03 11.86
C LEU A 21 -0.61 -37.74 12.55
N ILE A 22 -0.17 -37.84 13.81
CA ILE A 22 0.40 -36.71 14.54
C ILE A 22 1.68 -36.19 13.86
N LEU A 23 2.58 -37.08 13.43
CA LEU A 23 3.79 -36.72 12.68
C LEU A 23 3.46 -36.02 11.34
N VAL A 24 2.43 -36.47 10.64
CA VAL A 24 1.96 -35.82 9.40
C VAL A 24 1.41 -34.42 9.70
N ILE A 25 0.60 -34.26 10.75
CA ILE A 25 0.04 -32.96 11.14
C ILE A 25 1.15 -31.97 11.54
N ILE A 26 2.14 -32.40 12.33
CA ILE A 26 3.26 -31.55 12.74
C ILE A 26 4.10 -31.11 11.52
N ASN A 27 4.38 -32.02 10.58
CA ASN A 27 5.10 -31.69 9.36
C ASN A 27 4.27 -30.75 8.45
N PHE A 28 2.95 -30.94 8.36
CA PHE A 28 2.06 -30.09 7.55
C PHE A 28 1.93 -28.68 8.13
N SER A 29 1.92 -28.55 9.47
CA SER A 29 1.93 -27.25 10.16
C SER A 29 3.20 -26.44 9.88
N SER A 30 4.30 -27.13 9.57
CA SER A 30 5.60 -26.53 9.22
C SER A 30 5.67 -26.05 7.77
N MET A 31 4.67 -26.40 6.95
CA MET A 31 4.51 -26.00 5.54
C MET A 31 3.44 -24.91 5.35
N GLN A 32 3.11 -24.13 6.39
CA GLN A 32 2.43 -22.87 6.11
C GLN A 32 3.41 -21.97 5.34
N PRO A 33 3.07 -21.53 4.10
CA PRO A 33 3.84 -20.47 3.48
C PRO A 33 3.82 -19.29 4.45
N ARG A 34 4.99 -18.83 4.89
CA ARG A 34 5.08 -17.56 5.61
C ARG A 34 4.40 -16.56 4.69
N GLN A 35 3.30 -15.93 5.14
CA GLN A 35 2.81 -14.75 4.46
C GLN A 35 3.99 -13.79 4.41
N MET A 36 4.55 -13.59 3.21
CA MET A 36 5.45 -12.47 3.00
C MET A 36 4.60 -11.24 3.25
N GLU A 37 4.81 -10.61 4.40
CA GLU A 37 4.30 -9.29 4.68
C GLU A 37 4.95 -8.38 3.63
N ILE A 38 4.20 -8.05 2.58
CA ILE A 38 4.69 -7.21 1.50
C ILE A 38 5.06 -5.87 2.14
N LEU A 39 6.37 -5.56 2.18
CA LEU A 39 6.86 -4.33 2.81
C LEU A 39 6.34 -3.14 2.00
N LYS A 40 5.28 -2.50 2.50
CA LYS A 40 4.72 -1.30 1.89
C LYS A 40 5.67 -0.12 2.10
N PRO A 41 5.82 0.76 1.10
CA PRO A 41 6.53 2.02 1.31
C PRO A 41 5.86 2.84 2.42
N PRO A 42 6.61 3.68 3.15
CA PRO A 42 6.02 4.62 4.11
C PRO A 42 5.12 5.63 3.39
N PRO A 43 4.05 6.15 4.03
CA PRO A 43 3.17 7.13 3.40
C PRO A 43 3.78 8.53 3.36
N ALA A 44 3.34 9.35 2.40
CA ALA A 44 3.64 10.78 2.33
C ALA A 44 2.60 11.61 3.10
N LEU A 45 2.92 12.89 3.33
CA LEU A 45 2.05 13.85 4.01
C LEU A 45 1.74 15.03 3.08
N LEU A 46 0.48 15.46 3.07
CA LEU A 46 0.07 16.71 2.43
C LEU A 46 -0.56 17.62 3.49
N LYS A 47 -0.14 18.88 3.54
CA LYS A 47 -0.75 19.90 4.40
C LYS A 47 -1.43 20.97 3.55
N VAL A 48 -2.67 21.32 3.89
CA VAL A 48 -3.43 22.41 3.26
C VAL A 48 -4.15 23.18 4.35
N ASP A 49 -4.00 24.50 4.39
CA ASP A 49 -4.63 25.39 5.37
C ASP A 49 -4.44 24.94 6.84
N GLY A 50 -3.26 24.41 7.17
CA GLY A 50 -2.92 23.88 8.49
C GLY A 50 -3.50 22.51 8.83
N ASN A 51 -4.31 21.92 7.94
CA ASN A 51 -4.81 20.56 8.08
C ASN A 51 -3.87 19.58 7.36
N GLU A 52 -3.76 18.36 7.87
CA GLU A 52 -2.85 17.35 7.35
C GLU A 52 -3.61 16.11 6.89
N GLN A 53 -3.10 15.47 5.84
CA GLN A 53 -3.61 14.19 5.35
C GLN A 53 -2.44 13.27 5.01
N ILE A 54 -2.49 12.05 5.55
CA ILE A 54 -1.57 10.96 5.21
C ILE A 54 -2.03 10.35 3.88
N SER A 55 -1.12 10.13 2.94
CA SER A 55 -1.46 9.60 1.62
C SER A 55 -2.05 8.19 1.68
N GLY A 56 -2.96 7.88 0.75
CA GLY A 56 -3.16 6.51 0.31
C GLY A 56 -1.94 6.03 -0.49
N ILE A 57 -1.60 4.74 -0.36
CA ILE A 57 -0.48 4.11 -1.07
C ILE A 57 -1.06 3.28 -2.22
N GLY A 58 -0.80 3.72 -3.45
CA GLY A 58 -1.14 3.00 -4.67
C GLY A 58 -0.04 2.04 -5.10
N SER A 59 0.10 1.83 -6.41
CA SER A 59 1.12 0.95 -6.98
C SER A 59 2.54 1.40 -6.63
N TYR A 60 3.43 0.43 -6.43
CA TYR A 60 4.84 0.71 -6.14
C TYR A 60 5.76 -0.43 -6.59
N CYS A 61 7.03 -0.10 -6.75
CA CYS A 61 8.15 -1.04 -6.76
C CYS A 61 9.16 -0.55 -5.73
N TRP A 62 9.44 -1.34 -4.70
CA TRP A 62 10.19 -0.90 -3.53
C TRP A 62 11.37 -1.81 -3.22
N ASP A 63 12.57 -1.24 -3.15
CA ASP A 63 13.84 -1.97 -3.04
C ASP A 63 14.32 -2.15 -1.57
N GLU A 64 13.57 -1.69 -0.56
CA GLU A 64 13.97 -1.84 0.85
C GLU A 64 13.44 -3.08 1.59
N ALA A 65 12.75 -3.99 0.90
CA ALA A 65 12.26 -5.24 1.50
C ALA A 65 13.37 -6.06 2.20
N ASP A 66 14.58 -6.00 1.64
CA ASP A 66 15.74 -6.77 2.08
C ASP A 66 16.29 -6.34 3.45
N LYS A 67 16.12 -5.06 3.86
CA LYS A 67 16.66 -4.56 5.14
C LYS A 67 15.81 -4.89 6.35
N VAL A 68 14.49 -5.04 6.16
CA VAL A 68 13.54 -5.26 7.26
C VAL A 68 13.41 -6.74 7.59
N LEU A 69 13.51 -7.63 6.60
CA LEU A 69 13.32 -9.07 6.80
C LEU A 69 14.60 -9.83 7.16
N GLY A 70 15.77 -9.17 7.16
CA GLY A 70 17.06 -9.79 7.50
C GLY A 70 17.46 -10.95 6.55
N ILE A 71 16.82 -11.03 5.39
CA ILE A 71 17.09 -12.05 4.37
C ILE A 71 18.09 -11.45 3.39
N THR A 72 19.35 -11.85 3.50
CA THR A 72 20.36 -11.58 2.47
C THR A 72 20.12 -12.51 1.27
N MET A 73 19.01 -12.31 0.56
CA MET A 73 18.79 -12.93 -0.74
C MET A 73 18.42 -11.86 -1.76
N SER A 74 19.45 -11.36 -2.44
CA SER A 74 19.38 -10.80 -3.80
C SER A 74 18.36 -9.69 -4.03
N SER A 75 18.74 -8.43 -3.81
CA SER A 75 18.31 -7.22 -4.55
C SER A 75 16.98 -7.32 -5.33
N THR A 76 15.89 -7.68 -4.65
CA THR A 76 14.61 -7.93 -5.33
C THR A 76 13.64 -6.83 -4.94
N SER A 77 13.37 -5.94 -5.90
CA SER A 77 12.26 -5.00 -5.81
C SER A 77 10.99 -5.76 -5.49
N VAL A 78 10.25 -5.33 -4.46
CA VAL A 78 8.89 -5.79 -4.25
C VAL A 78 7.97 -4.85 -5.00
N CYS A 79 7.35 -5.35 -6.06
CA CYS A 79 6.35 -4.61 -6.81
C CYS A 79 4.94 -5.06 -6.40
N ALA A 80 4.06 -4.09 -6.18
CA ALA A 80 2.66 -4.31 -5.93
C ALA A 80 1.85 -3.37 -6.82
N ASP A 81 1.00 -3.95 -7.66
CA ASP A 81 0.09 -3.22 -8.52
C ASP A 81 -1.26 -3.10 -7.82
N TYR A 82 -1.71 -1.86 -7.64
CA TYR A 82 -3.03 -1.53 -7.12
C TYR A 82 -3.94 -1.11 -8.27
N GLU A 83 -5.22 -1.44 -8.15
CA GLU A 83 -6.22 -0.96 -9.08
C GLU A 83 -6.60 0.48 -8.72
N GLY A 84 -6.26 1.42 -9.59
CA GLY A 84 -6.60 2.82 -9.41
C GLY A 84 -5.67 3.58 -8.47
N ILE A 85 -6.08 4.81 -8.12
CA ILE A 85 -5.33 5.71 -7.25
C ILE A 85 -5.97 5.65 -5.86
N HIS A 86 -5.20 5.26 -4.85
CA HIS A 86 -5.69 5.11 -3.48
C HIS A 86 -5.56 6.41 -2.70
N THR A 87 -6.61 6.81 -1.99
CA THR A 87 -6.66 8.02 -1.16
C THR A 87 -7.34 7.74 0.19
N PRO A 88 -7.16 8.59 1.20
CA PRO A 88 -7.98 8.53 2.41
C PRO A 88 -9.47 8.73 2.12
N VAL A 89 -10.31 8.25 3.04
CA VAL A 89 -11.77 8.39 2.95
C VAL A 89 -12.20 9.85 3.04
N GLU A 90 -11.64 10.58 4.00
CA GLU A 90 -12.02 11.97 4.27
C GLU A 90 -11.15 12.95 3.48
N PRO A 91 -11.75 13.84 2.67
CA PRO A 91 -11.01 14.85 1.92
C PRO A 91 -10.49 15.98 2.81
N LEU A 92 -9.31 16.50 2.49
CA LEU A 92 -8.89 17.82 2.97
C LEU A 92 -9.79 18.88 2.36
N ARG A 93 -10.31 19.79 3.19
CA ARG A 93 -11.14 20.89 2.73
C ARG A 93 -10.28 22.12 2.53
N SER A 94 -10.47 22.80 1.41
CA SER A 94 -9.80 24.07 1.12
C SER A 94 -10.68 24.97 0.25
N SER A 95 -10.22 26.19 0.00
CA SER A 95 -10.82 27.17 -0.91
C SER A 95 -9.79 27.61 -1.94
N SER A 96 -10.20 27.78 -3.18
CA SER A 96 -9.29 28.18 -4.26
C SER A 96 -8.99 29.69 -4.25
N PRO A 97 -7.75 30.13 -4.54
CA PRO A 97 -6.54 29.32 -4.66
C PRO A 97 -5.99 28.91 -3.30
N PHE A 98 -5.24 27.82 -3.24
CA PHE A 98 -4.59 27.35 -2.01
C PHE A 98 -3.16 26.88 -2.25
N ALA A 99 -2.37 26.91 -1.17
CA ALA A 99 -1.03 26.35 -1.12
C ALA A 99 -1.07 25.02 -0.37
N ALA A 100 -0.45 24.00 -0.94
CA ALA A 100 -0.28 22.70 -0.33
C ALA A 100 1.21 22.45 -0.07
N HIS A 101 1.55 21.96 1.12
CA HIS A 101 2.90 21.54 1.48
C HIS A 101 2.98 20.02 1.44
N LEU A 102 3.77 19.48 0.51
CA LEU A 102 4.02 18.06 0.34
C LEU A 102 5.31 17.68 1.06
N SER A 103 5.24 16.64 1.90
CA SER A 103 6.41 16.04 2.56
C SER A 103 6.54 14.56 2.19
N LEU A 104 7.64 14.22 1.52
CA LEU A 104 7.98 12.84 1.18
C LEU A 104 8.65 12.13 2.36
N PRO A 105 8.43 10.81 2.52
CA PRO A 105 8.84 10.09 3.73
C PRO A 105 10.34 9.80 3.82
N LEU A 106 11.04 9.74 2.68
CA LEU A 106 12.48 9.48 2.67
C LEU A 106 13.27 10.76 2.90
N ASN A 107 14.41 10.63 3.59
CA ASN A 107 15.30 11.78 3.83
C ASN A 107 15.99 12.23 2.54
N GLU A 108 16.30 11.27 1.66
CA GLU A 108 16.88 11.53 0.35
C GLU A 108 15.82 12.10 -0.62
N PRO A 109 16.16 13.13 -1.41
CA PRO A 109 15.27 13.62 -2.44
C PRO A 109 15.07 12.56 -3.55
N PRO A 110 13.89 12.54 -4.19
CA PRO A 110 13.68 11.70 -5.36
C PRO A 110 14.52 12.19 -6.56
N GLN A 111 14.75 11.32 -7.54
CA GLN A 111 15.32 11.72 -8.84
C GLN A 111 14.26 12.31 -9.78
N GLU A 112 12.99 11.93 -9.60
CA GLU A 112 11.84 12.39 -10.36
C GLU A 112 10.67 12.59 -9.40
N LEU A 113 9.96 13.71 -9.53
CA LEU A 113 8.75 13.99 -8.77
C LEU A 113 7.68 14.51 -9.72
N GLN A 114 6.61 13.73 -9.90
CA GLN A 114 5.48 14.10 -10.73
C GLN A 114 4.26 14.35 -9.87
N LEU A 115 3.48 15.35 -10.27
CA LEU A 115 2.18 15.68 -9.71
C LEU A 115 1.13 15.58 -10.81
N LYS A 116 0.02 14.94 -10.49
CA LYS A 116 -1.17 14.93 -11.34
C LYS A 116 -2.40 15.27 -10.51
N VAL A 117 -3.18 16.22 -11.02
CA VAL A 117 -4.44 16.64 -10.37
C VAL A 117 -5.61 16.19 -11.23
N ILE A 118 -6.51 15.42 -10.64
CA ILE A 118 -7.66 14.79 -11.32
C ILE A 118 -8.93 15.23 -10.61
N GLN A 119 -9.88 15.82 -11.32
CA GLN A 119 -11.22 16.04 -10.78
C GLN A 119 -12.00 14.73 -10.81
N VAL A 120 -12.66 14.38 -9.71
CA VAL A 120 -13.41 13.13 -9.56
C VAL A 120 -14.82 13.38 -9.04
N THR A 121 -15.72 12.45 -9.34
CA THR A 121 -17.05 12.33 -8.73
C THR A 121 -17.22 10.96 -8.10
N ASP A 122 -18.24 10.74 -7.27
CA ASP A 122 -18.49 9.42 -6.67
C ASP A 122 -18.72 8.30 -7.70
N GLU A 123 -19.08 8.63 -8.94
CA GLU A 123 -19.20 7.66 -10.05
C GLU A 123 -17.83 7.12 -10.52
N ASP A 124 -16.75 7.83 -10.18
CA ASP A 124 -15.37 7.51 -10.57
C ASP A 124 -14.67 6.61 -9.55
N GLU A 125 -15.31 6.42 -8.40
CA GLU A 125 -14.81 5.56 -7.34
C GLU A 125 -14.94 4.09 -7.74
N ILE A 126 -13.86 3.35 -7.55
CA ILE A 126 -13.83 1.90 -7.69
C ILE A 126 -14.50 1.31 -6.45
N ILE A 127 -15.78 0.95 -6.58
CA ILE A 127 -16.58 0.39 -5.49
C ILE A 127 -16.04 -1.00 -5.11
N ARG A 128 -15.23 -1.06 -4.05
CA ARG A 128 -14.71 -2.29 -3.41
C ARG A 128 -14.76 -2.13 -1.89
N SER A 129 -14.75 -3.26 -1.16
CA SER A 129 -14.69 -3.27 0.31
C SER A 129 -13.28 -2.97 0.81
N PHE A 130 -12.81 -1.75 0.61
CA PHE A 130 -11.60 -1.22 1.21
C PHE A 130 -11.97 -0.56 2.54
N ALA A 131 -11.54 -1.15 3.66
CA ALA A 131 -12.04 -0.75 4.98
C ALA A 131 -11.59 0.67 5.38
N ASN A 132 -10.50 1.19 4.82
CA ASN A 132 -9.83 2.41 5.30
C ASN A 132 -9.37 3.37 4.19
N ASP A 133 -9.67 3.09 2.92
CA ASP A 133 -9.20 3.85 1.77
C ASP A 133 -10.24 3.85 0.64
N ARG A 134 -10.25 4.92 -0.15
CA ARG A 134 -11.00 5.01 -1.41
C ARG A 134 -10.04 4.75 -2.56
N ALA A 135 -10.55 4.16 -3.63
CA ALA A 135 -9.78 3.92 -4.84
C ALA A 135 -10.49 4.57 -6.03
N TRP A 136 -9.74 5.22 -6.91
CA TRP A 136 -10.29 5.99 -8.03
C TRP A 136 -9.79 5.46 -9.36
N HIS A 137 -10.67 5.40 -10.35
CA HIS A 137 -10.25 5.08 -11.72
C HIS A 137 -9.23 6.10 -12.22
N ILE A 138 -8.18 5.61 -12.90
CA ILE A 138 -7.18 6.47 -13.53
C ILE A 138 -7.84 7.21 -14.69
N LYS A 139 -7.88 8.55 -14.60
CA LYS A 139 -8.43 9.45 -15.62
C LYS A 139 -7.39 10.43 -16.12
N GLU A 140 -7.75 11.19 -17.15
CA GLU A 140 -6.99 12.37 -17.55
C GLU A 140 -6.95 13.40 -16.39
N GLY A 141 -5.85 14.15 -16.32
CA GLY A 141 -5.63 15.15 -15.30
C GLY A 141 -4.55 16.13 -15.71
N ASN A 142 -4.38 17.18 -14.93
CA ASN A 142 -3.32 18.16 -15.16
C ASN A 142 -2.01 17.62 -14.60
N TYR A 143 -1.04 17.38 -15.49
CA TYR A 143 0.29 16.89 -15.14
C TYR A 143 1.29 18.02 -15.00
N SER A 144 2.15 17.92 -14.00
CA SER A 144 3.29 18.80 -13.81
C SER A 144 4.46 18.03 -13.20
N ASN A 145 5.67 18.34 -13.66
CA ASN A 145 6.88 17.92 -12.96
C ASN A 145 7.17 18.93 -11.85
N LEU A 146 7.36 18.44 -10.63
CA LEU A 146 7.84 19.24 -9.52
C LEU A 146 9.36 19.19 -9.48
N THR A 147 9.97 20.16 -8.78
CA THR A 147 11.38 20.05 -8.42
C THR A 147 11.55 18.78 -7.57
N PRO A 148 12.53 17.91 -7.84
CA PRO A 148 12.75 16.67 -7.08
C PRO A 148 13.33 16.93 -5.69
N GLU A 149 12.53 17.52 -4.81
CA GLU A 149 12.85 17.79 -3.42
C GLU A 149 12.01 16.89 -2.50
N ARG A 150 12.48 16.72 -1.27
CA ARG A 150 11.71 15.98 -0.25
C ARG A 150 10.45 16.74 0.16
N GLU A 151 10.60 18.05 0.32
CA GLU A 151 9.55 18.97 0.72
C GLU A 151 9.22 19.84 -0.50
N SER A 152 7.95 20.15 -0.74
CA SER A 152 7.56 20.99 -1.88
C SER A 152 6.29 21.78 -1.58
N ASP A 153 6.33 23.08 -1.87
CA ASP A 153 5.15 23.93 -1.85
C ASP A 153 4.50 23.96 -3.25
N ILE A 154 3.22 23.62 -3.31
CA ILE A 154 2.44 23.50 -4.54
C ILE A 154 1.30 24.51 -4.48
N ASN A 155 1.26 25.44 -5.42
CA ASN A 155 0.16 26.41 -5.53
C ASN A 155 -0.88 25.90 -6.53
N LEU A 156 -2.12 25.73 -6.07
CA LEU A 156 -3.22 25.19 -6.85
C LEU A 156 -4.36 26.19 -6.96
N SER A 157 -4.81 26.41 -8.20
CA SER A 157 -5.99 27.22 -8.53
C SER A 157 -7.01 26.31 -9.21
N LEU A 158 -7.85 25.66 -8.40
CA LEU A 158 -8.84 24.67 -8.86
C LEU A 158 -10.24 25.27 -8.84
N LEU A 159 -11.14 24.73 -9.66
CA LEU A 159 -12.56 25.04 -9.54
C LEU A 159 -13.15 24.31 -8.32
N PRO A 160 -14.33 24.72 -7.83
CA PRO A 160 -15.02 23.97 -6.78
C PRO A 160 -15.29 22.52 -7.21
N GLY A 161 -15.02 21.55 -6.32
CA GLY A 161 -15.20 20.13 -6.59
C GLY A 161 -14.25 19.22 -5.80
N LEU A 162 -14.38 17.91 -6.02
CA LEU A 162 -13.53 16.89 -5.42
C LEU A 162 -12.37 16.53 -6.37
N TYR A 163 -11.18 16.44 -5.82
CA TYR A 163 -9.94 16.20 -6.56
C TYR A 163 -9.11 15.11 -5.91
N VAL A 164 -8.59 14.21 -6.74
CA VAL A 164 -7.45 13.35 -6.41
C VAL A 164 -6.18 14.09 -6.80
N ILE A 165 -5.28 14.23 -5.84
CA ILE A 165 -3.92 14.69 -6.07
C ILE A 165 -3.02 13.45 -6.02
N GLU A 166 -2.55 13.03 -7.19
CA GLU A 166 -1.62 11.93 -7.35
C GLU A 166 -0.19 12.46 -7.39
N VAL A 167 0.68 11.90 -6.56
CA VAL A 167 2.10 12.23 -6.48
C VAL A 167 2.90 10.97 -6.76
N TYR A 168 3.79 11.04 -7.74
CA TYR A 168 4.66 9.93 -8.14
C TYR A 168 6.13 10.32 -7.99
N PRO A 169 6.74 10.04 -6.83
CA PRO A 169 8.18 10.09 -6.67
C PRO A 169 8.85 8.80 -7.15
N ARG A 170 10.05 8.97 -7.71
CA ARG A 170 11.00 7.89 -7.97
C ARG A 170 12.32 8.23 -7.31
N TRP A 171 12.88 7.31 -6.55
CA TRP A 171 14.21 7.41 -5.95
C TRP A 171 15.17 6.45 -6.62
N LYS A 172 16.41 6.91 -6.76
CA LYS A 172 17.51 6.03 -7.15
C LYS A 172 17.72 4.97 -6.06
N GLU A 173 17.74 3.70 -6.45
CA GLU A 173 18.02 2.54 -5.56
C GLU A 173 16.99 2.27 -4.44
N LYS A 174 15.86 2.99 -4.40
CA LYS A 174 14.73 2.69 -3.50
C LYS A 174 13.46 2.30 -4.25
N GLY A 175 13.34 2.74 -5.50
CA GLY A 175 12.21 2.46 -6.36
C GLY A 175 11.22 3.62 -6.45
N SER A 176 9.94 3.31 -6.69
CA SER A 176 8.88 4.29 -6.92
C SER A 176 7.58 3.87 -6.28
N VAL A 177 6.70 4.84 -6.08
CA VAL A 177 5.41 4.66 -5.40
C VAL A 177 4.46 5.74 -5.87
N THR A 178 3.19 5.39 -6.01
CA THR A 178 2.11 6.34 -6.21
C THR A 178 1.48 6.67 -4.87
N TYR A 179 1.47 7.96 -4.52
CA TYR A 179 0.74 8.50 -3.38
C TYR A 179 -0.51 9.21 -3.85
N GLY A 180 -1.65 8.96 -3.21
CA GLY A 180 -2.89 9.67 -3.49
C GLY A 180 -3.39 10.45 -2.29
N PHE A 181 -3.80 11.68 -2.54
CA PHE A 181 -4.49 12.57 -1.59
C PHE A 181 -5.86 12.94 -2.14
N LEU A 182 -6.79 13.24 -1.25
CA LEU A 182 -8.15 13.65 -1.60
C LEU A 182 -8.42 15.05 -1.07
N VAL A 183 -8.81 15.97 -1.95
CA VAL A 183 -9.07 17.37 -1.63
C VAL A 183 -10.43 17.79 -2.14
N ASN A 184 -11.23 18.41 -1.28
CA ASN A 184 -12.49 19.05 -1.64
C ASN A 184 -12.32 20.57 -1.62
N VAL A 185 -12.50 21.18 -2.79
CA VAL A 185 -12.41 22.62 -3.00
C VAL A 185 -13.81 23.22 -2.91
N ASN A 186 -14.03 24.04 -1.90
CA ASN A 186 -15.32 24.68 -1.68
C ASN A 186 -15.48 25.93 -2.54
N VAL A 187 -16.73 26.31 -2.79
CA VAL A 187 -17.09 27.65 -3.27
C VAL A 187 -16.76 28.63 -2.14
N GLN A 188 -16.06 29.73 -2.46
CA GLN A 188 -15.84 30.85 -1.53
C GLN A 188 -17.15 31.52 -1.14
#